data_AF-A0AAX1EK00-F1
#
_entry.id   AF-A0AAX1EK00-F1
#
_cell.length_a   1.000
_cell.length_b   1.000
_cell.length_c   1.000
_cell.angle_alpha   90.00
_cell.angle_beta   90.00
_cell.angle_gamma   90.00
#
_symmetry.space_group_name_H-M   'P 1'
#
loop_
_entity.id
_entity.type
_entity.pdbx_description
1 polymer ?
#
loop_
_entity_poly.entity_id
_entity_poly.type
_entity_poly.pdbx_seq_one_letter_code
_entity_poly.pdbx_strand_id
1 'polypeptide(L)'
;MDHYMSIADNIPKMEMKADSQSQAWARSARNVLIITCESIAETINQANVYAQKQDNPFFCLPANKQLTASVLNELIQQTYKEIPELQKDRMTVSEVAWIAVKKNFPCKQRSTHAKEMEHVSALFSH
;
A
#
# COMPACT_ATOMS: atom_id res chain seq x y z
N MET A 1 -10.56 10.33 4.32
CA MET A 1 -10.07 10.02 2.96
C MET A 1 -10.43 11.10 1.93
N ASP A 2 -11.48 11.89 2.17
CA ASP A 2 -12.11 12.75 1.17
C ASP A 2 -11.19 13.79 0.57
N HIS A 3 -10.36 14.45 1.39
CA HIS A 3 -9.36 15.40 0.88
C HIS A 3 -8.36 14.74 -0.07
N TYR A 4 -7.90 13.53 0.24
CA TYR A 4 -6.95 12.81 -0.60
C TYR A 4 -7.55 12.49 -1.97
N MET A 5 -8.76 11.92 -1.99
CA MET A 5 -9.45 11.58 -3.24
C MET A 5 -9.85 12.81 -4.03
N SER A 6 -10.33 13.86 -3.35
CA SER A 6 -10.66 15.13 -3.99
C SER A 6 -9.43 15.77 -4.64
N ILE A 7 -8.26 15.72 -4.01
CA ILE A 7 -7.01 16.20 -4.61
C ILE A 7 -6.66 15.33 -5.84
N ALA A 8 -6.63 14.01 -5.67
CA ALA A 8 -6.28 13.07 -6.74
C ALA A 8 -7.17 13.22 -7.99
N ASP A 9 -8.49 13.33 -7.80
CA ASP A 9 -9.46 13.44 -8.88
C ASP A 9 -9.45 14.80 -9.59
N ASN A 10 -8.95 15.84 -8.93
CA ASN A 10 -8.91 17.19 -9.48
C ASN A 10 -7.58 17.55 -10.16
N ILE A 11 -6.47 16.87 -9.85
CA ILE A 11 -5.19 17.07 -10.54
C ILE A 11 -5.35 17.01 -12.07
N PRO A 12 -5.92 15.94 -12.67
CA PRO A 12 -6.03 15.86 -14.13
C PRO A 12 -6.86 17.01 -14.72
N LYS A 13 -7.95 17.41 -14.04
CA LYS A 13 -8.82 18.51 -14.49
C LYS A 13 -8.09 19.84 -14.51
N MET A 14 -7.21 20.07 -13.53
CA MET A 14 -6.44 21.30 -13.43
C MET A 14 -5.25 21.32 -14.40
N GLU A 15 -4.68 20.16 -14.72
CA GLU A 15 -3.63 20.01 -15.75
C GLU A 15 -4.14 20.24 -17.17
N MET A 16 -5.43 20.02 -17.43
CA MET A 16 -6.04 20.33 -18.73
C MET A 16 -6.29 21.83 -18.93
N LYS A 17 -6.34 22.62 -17.85
CA LYS A 17 -6.56 24.06 -17.93
C LYS A 17 -5.25 24.76 -18.29
N ALA A 18 -5.25 25.56 -19.35
CA ALA A 18 -4.03 26.22 -19.85
C ALA A 18 -3.56 27.40 -18.97
N ASP A 19 -4.31 27.80 -17.94
CA ASP A 19 -3.94 28.94 -17.09
C ASP A 19 -2.83 28.59 -16.08
N SER A 20 -1.94 29.54 -15.83
CA SER A 20 -0.75 29.33 -14.99
C SER A 20 -1.08 28.99 -13.54
N GLN A 21 -2.20 29.49 -13.02
CA GLN A 21 -2.64 29.24 -11.65
C GLN A 21 -3.09 27.79 -11.48
N SER A 22 -3.89 27.26 -12.41
CA SER A 22 -4.34 25.88 -12.39
C SER A 22 -3.16 24.90 -12.50
N GLN A 23 -2.19 25.20 -13.37
CA GLN A 23 -0.98 24.41 -13.52
C GLN A 23 -0.10 24.43 -12.25
N ALA A 24 0.04 25.60 -11.61
CA ALA A 24 0.77 25.73 -10.35
C ALA A 24 0.08 24.94 -9.22
N TRP A 25 -1.25 25.03 -9.14
CA TRP A 25 -2.04 24.24 -8.19
C TRP A 25 -1.84 22.74 -8.41
N ALA A 26 -1.90 22.25 -9.65
CA ALA A 26 -1.74 20.84 -9.97
C ALA A 26 -0.36 20.30 -9.55
N ARG A 27 0.71 21.07 -9.80
CA ARG A 27 2.08 20.72 -9.35
C ARG A 27 2.17 20.62 -7.83
N SER A 28 1.63 21.61 -7.11
CA SER A 28 1.63 21.60 -5.65
C SER A 28 0.80 20.44 -5.08
N ALA A 29 -0.38 20.18 -5.64
CA ALA A 29 -1.24 19.07 -5.28
C ALA A 29 -0.56 17.72 -5.49
N ARG A 30 0.17 17.54 -6.59
CA ARG A 30 1.00 16.33 -6.82
C ARG A 30 2.05 16.15 -5.74
N ASN A 31 2.78 17.21 -5.39
CA ASN A 31 3.80 17.12 -4.33
C ASN A 31 3.19 16.74 -2.97
N VAL A 32 1.98 17.24 -2.65
CA VAL A 32 1.26 16.81 -1.43
C VAL A 32 0.97 15.30 -1.47
N LEU A 33 0.45 14.77 -2.58
CA LEU A 33 0.20 13.34 -2.71
C LEU A 33 1.51 12.52 -2.67
N ILE A 34 2.57 12.98 -3.32
CA ILE A 34 3.88 12.33 -3.32
C ILE A 34 4.41 12.21 -1.89
N ILE A 35 4.55 13.32 -1.18
CA ILE A 35 5.11 13.34 0.19
C ILE A 35 4.23 12.51 1.13
N THR A 36 2.89 12.58 0.98
CA THR A 36 1.96 11.75 1.76
C THR A 36 2.22 10.27 1.52
N CYS A 37 2.35 9.85 0.26
CA CYS A 37 2.57 8.46 -0.09
C CYS A 37 3.97 7.98 0.31
N GLU A 38 5.02 8.80 0.16
CA GLU A 38 6.37 8.47 0.63
C GLU A 38 6.39 8.25 2.15
N SER A 39 5.74 9.14 2.90
CA SER A 39 5.66 9.05 4.36
C SER A 39 4.92 7.78 4.83
N ILE A 40 3.82 7.44 4.16
CA ILE A 40 3.06 6.22 4.45
C ILE A 40 3.87 4.99 4.02
N ALA A 41 4.44 4.98 2.82
CA ALA A 41 5.23 3.87 2.32
C ALA A 41 6.41 3.55 3.24
N GLU A 42 7.14 4.57 3.68
CA GLU A 42 8.24 4.43 4.63
C GLU A 42 7.74 3.81 5.95
N THR A 43 6.67 4.37 6.52
CA THR A 43 6.09 3.86 7.77
C THR A 43 5.66 2.40 7.65
N ILE A 44 4.98 2.05 6.56
CA ILE A 44 4.48 0.69 6.30
C ILE A 44 5.65 -0.29 6.08
N ASN A 45 6.67 0.12 5.34
CA ASN A 45 7.88 -0.68 5.12
C ASN A 45 8.64 -0.91 6.43
N GLN A 46 8.83 0.14 7.24
CA GLN A 46 9.46 0.03 8.55
C GLN A 46 8.70 -0.94 9.45
N ALA A 47 7.38 -0.79 9.57
CA ALA A 47 6.53 -1.71 10.32
C ALA A 47 6.68 -3.16 9.83
N ASN A 48 6.74 -3.36 8.52
CA ASN A 48 6.92 -4.69 7.94
C ASN A 48 8.32 -5.27 8.21
N VAL A 49 9.37 -4.45 8.20
CA VAL A 49 10.74 -4.88 8.58
C VAL A 49 10.75 -5.36 10.04
N TYR A 50 10.06 -4.69 10.95
CA TYR A 50 9.94 -5.17 12.33
C TYR A 50 9.18 -6.51 12.42
N ALA A 51 8.11 -6.66 11.64
CA ALA A 51 7.30 -7.88 11.60
C ALA A 51 8.07 -9.06 10.96
N GLN A 52 8.90 -8.79 9.94
CA GLN A 52 9.80 -9.77 9.32
C GLN A 52 10.82 -10.35 10.32
N LYS A 53 11.35 -9.52 11.23
CA LYS A 53 12.27 -9.99 12.29
C LYS A 53 11.60 -10.96 13.27
N GLN A 54 10.27 -11.01 13.28
CA GLN A 54 9.47 -11.93 14.10
C GLN A 54 8.89 -13.09 13.25
N ASP A 55 9.46 -13.33 12.06
CA ASP A 55 8.98 -14.33 11.09
C ASP A 55 7.50 -14.17 10.68
N ASN A 56 6.92 -12.96 10.86
CA ASN A 56 5.52 -12.68 10.59
C ASN A 56 5.33 -11.36 9.81
N PRO A 57 5.88 -11.23 8.59
CA PRO A 57 5.65 -10.06 7.75
C PRO A 57 4.17 -9.78 7.52
N PHE A 58 3.79 -8.51 7.50
CA PHE A 58 2.44 -8.07 7.13
C PHE A 58 2.16 -8.24 5.63
N PHE A 59 3.19 -8.06 4.80
CA PHE A 59 3.16 -8.22 3.34
C PHE A 59 4.55 -8.59 2.79
N CYS A 60 4.59 -9.14 1.58
CA CYS A 60 5.83 -9.62 0.96
C CYS A 60 6.02 -8.98 -0.42
N LEU A 61 6.83 -7.92 -0.44
CA LEU A 61 7.16 -7.21 -1.67
C LEU A 61 8.16 -8.04 -2.51
N PRO A 62 7.93 -8.25 -3.82
CA PRO A 62 8.91 -8.90 -4.68
C PRO A 62 10.23 -8.12 -4.76
N ALA A 63 11.36 -8.82 -4.91
CA ALA A 63 12.70 -8.20 -4.89
C ALA A 63 12.93 -7.09 -5.94
N ASN A 64 12.15 -7.10 -7.03
CA ASN A 64 12.21 -6.11 -8.11
C ASN A 64 11.11 -5.04 -8.02
N LYS A 65 10.39 -4.96 -6.89
CA LYS A 65 9.34 -3.98 -6.67
C LYS A 65 9.70 -3.09 -5.50
N GLN A 66 9.31 -1.83 -5.60
CA GLN A 66 9.39 -0.85 -4.52
C GLN A 66 8.02 -0.23 -4.34
N LEU A 67 7.65 0.05 -3.10
CA LEU A 67 6.45 0.80 -2.78
C LEU A 67 6.71 2.30 -2.98
N THR A 68 6.86 2.72 -4.24
CA THR A 68 7.07 4.14 -4.59
C THR A 68 5.79 4.95 -4.36
N ALA A 69 5.92 6.28 -4.33
CA ALA A 69 4.78 7.18 -4.17
C ALA A 69 3.69 6.95 -5.24
N SER A 70 4.08 6.77 -6.51
CA SER A 70 3.12 6.51 -7.60
C SER A 70 2.40 5.19 -7.40
N VAL A 71 3.15 4.11 -7.12
CA VAL A 71 2.58 2.78 -6.89
C VAL A 71 1.61 2.81 -5.71
N LEU A 72 2.00 3.42 -4.59
CA LEU A 72 1.13 3.47 -3.42
C LEU A 72 -0.11 4.34 -3.66
N ASN A 73 0.02 5.48 -4.35
CA ASN A 73 -1.11 6.33 -4.73
C ASN A 73 -2.13 5.58 -5.60
N GLU A 74 -1.65 4.85 -6.63
CA GLU A 74 -2.50 4.02 -7.48
C GLU A 74 -3.23 2.94 -6.68
N LEU A 75 -2.50 2.24 -5.80
CA LEU A 75 -3.05 1.21 -4.92
C LEU A 75 -4.11 1.75 -3.97
N ILE A 76 -3.89 2.92 -3.36
CA ILE A 76 -4.86 3.60 -2.49
C ILE A 76 -6.12 3.94 -3.27
N GLN A 77 -5.99 4.59 -4.43
CA GLN A 77 -7.15 5.00 -5.23
C GLN A 77 -7.97 3.80 -5.73
N GLN A 78 -7.30 2.74 -6.18
CA GLN A 78 -7.97 1.51 -6.62
C GLN A 78 -8.70 0.84 -5.46
N THR A 79 -8.01 0.64 -4.33
CA THR A 79 -8.59 -0.01 -3.15
C THR A 79 -9.75 0.81 -2.58
N TYR A 80 -9.63 2.14 -2.53
CA TYR A 80 -10.72 3.01 -2.07
C TYR A 80 -11.98 2.85 -2.92
N LYS A 81 -11.86 2.72 -4.25
CA LYS A 81 -13.00 2.50 -5.15
C LYS A 81 -13.72 1.16 -4.90
N GLU A 82 -13.00 0.16 -4.40
CA GLU A 82 -13.54 -1.17 -4.10
C GLU A 82 -14.18 -1.27 -2.70
N ILE A 83 -13.87 -0.34 -1.78
CA ILE A 83 -14.42 -0.35 -0.43
C ILE A 83 -15.92 0.04 -0.47
N PRO A 84 -16.81 -0.68 0.24
CA PRO A 84 -18.23 -0.30 0.32
C PRO A 84 -18.42 1.11 0.90
N GLU A 85 -19.37 1.88 0.36
CA GLU A 85 -19.57 3.29 0.74
C GLU A 85 -19.72 3.50 2.26
N LEU A 86 -20.52 2.64 2.91
CA LEU A 86 -20.74 2.67 4.37
C LEU A 86 -19.45 2.51 5.20
N GLN A 87 -18.40 1.93 4.62
CA GLN A 87 -17.11 1.75 5.27
C GLN A 87 -16.12 2.88 4.95
N LYS A 88 -16.24 3.52 3.79
CA LYS A 88 -15.30 4.57 3.31
C LYS A 88 -15.16 5.75 4.27
N ASP A 89 -16.28 6.23 4.83
CA ASP A 89 -16.32 7.43 5.69
C ASP A 89 -15.50 7.29 6.97
N ARG A 90 -15.14 6.05 7.35
CA ARG A 90 -14.43 5.76 8.59
C ARG A 90 -12.93 5.54 8.38
N MET A 91 -12.45 5.58 7.13
CA MET A 91 -11.08 5.18 6.84
C MET A 91 -10.16 6.38 6.56
N THR A 92 -8.98 6.30 7.16
CA THR A 92 -7.83 7.16 6.88
C THR A 92 -7.09 6.69 5.62
N VAL A 93 -6.25 7.58 5.07
CA VAL A 93 -5.39 7.24 3.92
C VAL A 93 -4.47 6.07 4.26
N SER A 94 -3.89 6.06 5.46
CA SER A 94 -2.96 5.02 5.92
C SER A 94 -3.64 3.66 6.08
N GLU A 95 -4.89 3.60 6.55
CA GLU A 95 -5.63 2.33 6.66
C GLU A 95 -5.96 1.75 5.30
N VAL A 96 -6.41 2.59 4.36
CA VAL A 96 -6.65 2.16 2.97
C VAL A 96 -5.35 1.69 2.33
N ALA A 97 -4.24 2.42 2.52
CA ALA A 97 -2.91 2.03 2.05
C ALA A 97 -2.49 0.67 2.61
N TRP A 98 -2.72 0.43 3.90
CA TRP A 98 -2.39 -0.84 4.56
C TRP A 98 -3.16 -2.01 3.95
N ILE A 99 -4.48 -1.84 3.73
CA ILE A 99 -5.32 -2.84 3.06
C ILE A 99 -4.81 -3.09 1.64
N ALA A 100 -4.53 -2.01 0.90
CA ALA A 100 -4.08 -2.07 -0.47
C ALA A 100 -2.78 -2.87 -0.62
N VAL A 101 -1.78 -2.58 0.22
CA VAL A 101 -0.47 -3.25 0.22
C VAL A 101 -0.61 -4.73 0.57
N LYS A 102 -1.36 -5.06 1.63
CA LYS A 102 -1.58 -6.46 2.03
C LYS A 102 -2.30 -7.27 0.96
N LYS A 103 -3.31 -6.66 0.31
CA LYS A 103 -4.07 -7.31 -0.77
C LYS A 103 -3.21 -7.58 -2.00
N ASN A 104 -2.35 -6.64 -2.39
CA ASN A 104 -1.56 -6.74 -3.61
C ASN A 104 -0.24 -7.51 -3.44
N PHE A 105 0.28 -7.58 -2.21
CA PHE A 105 1.54 -8.26 -1.90
C PHE A 105 1.38 -9.28 -0.76
N PRO A 106 0.48 -10.27 -0.91
CA PRO A 106 0.30 -11.28 0.13
C PRO A 106 1.57 -12.11 0.29
N CYS A 107 1.96 -12.37 1.53
CA CYS A 107 3.00 -13.35 1.80
C CYS A 107 2.49 -14.75 1.47
N LYS A 108 3.30 -15.55 0.78
CA LYS A 108 3.04 -16.98 0.68
C LYS A 108 3.03 -17.55 2.10
N GLN A 109 1.92 -18.11 2.53
CA GLN A 109 1.92 -18.86 3.78
C GLN A 109 2.96 -19.97 3.64
N ARG A 110 3.96 -20.00 4.54
CA ARG A 110 4.71 -21.24 4.77
C ARG A 110 3.65 -22.26 5.18
N SER A 111 3.41 -23.26 4.34
CA SER A 111 2.52 -24.36 4.73
C SER A 111 3.03 -24.91 6.05
N THR A 112 2.19 -24.90 7.07
CA THR A 112 2.45 -25.57 8.35
C THR A 112 2.79 -27.05 8.15
N HIS A 113 2.35 -27.63 7.03
CA HIS A 113 2.69 -28.99 6.60
C HIS A 113 4.17 -29.21 6.22
N ALA A 114 4.93 -28.17 5.86
CA ALA A 114 6.36 -28.34 5.59
C ALA A 114 7.15 -28.68 6.86
N LYS A 115 6.77 -28.10 8.01
CA LYS A 115 7.36 -28.42 9.32
C LYS A 115 6.91 -29.78 9.86
N GLU A 116 5.67 -30.20 9.57
CA GLU A 116 5.21 -31.56 9.95
C GLU A 116 5.95 -32.65 9.18
N MET A 117 6.20 -32.50 7.87
CA MET A 117 6.93 -33.50 7.08
C MET A 117 8.42 -33.60 7.45
N GLU A 118 9.05 -32.51 7.88
CA GLU A 118 10.42 -32.50 8.42
C GLU A 118 10.52 -33.30 9.73
N HIS A 119 9.53 -33.14 10.62
CA HIS A 119 9.51 -33.83 11.92
C HIS A 119 9.20 -35.33 11.79
N VAL A 120 8.40 -35.71 10.78
CA VAL A 120 8.08 -37.11 10.49
C VAL A 120 9.25 -37.84 9.83
N SER A 121 10.02 -37.19 8.95
CA SER A 121 11.23 -37.80 8.35
C SER A 121 12.33 -38.08 9.38
N ALA A 122 12.45 -37.24 10.41
CA ALA A 122 13.38 -37.46 11.52
C ALA A 122 13.00 -38.66 12.41
N LEU A 123 11.71 -39.00 12.51
CA LEU A 123 11.21 -40.13 13.30
C LEU A 123 11.35 -41.48 12.60
N PHE A 124 11.47 -41.51 11.27
CA PHE A 124 11.62 -42.73 10.47
C PHE A 124 13.08 -43.04 10.06
N SER A 125 14.04 -42.25 10.55
CA SER A 125 15.47 -42.43 10.25
C SER A 125 16.26 -43.13 11.37
N HIS A 126 15.57 -43.83 12.28
CA HIS A 126 16.16 -44.67 13.33
C HIS A 126 15.71 -46.12 13.21
#